data_AF-A0A959HAD6-F1
#
_entry.id   AF-A0A959HAD6-F1
#
_cell.length_a   1.000
_cell.length_b   1.000
_cell.length_c   1.000
_cell.angle_alpha   90.00
_cell.angle_beta   90.00
_cell.angle_gamma   90.00
#
_symmetry.space_group_name_H-M   'P 1'
#
loop_
_entity.id
_entity.type
_entity.pdbx_description
1 polymer ?
#
loop_
_entity_poly.entity_id
_entity_poly.type
_entity_poly.pdbx_seq_one_letter_code
_entity_poly.pdbx_strand_id
1 'polypeptide(L)' 'FFSYPGRIWRIDYLNGQAVIKTRALVAGNRYYALQTATVKGRSLNTASDRFMDSFRLLE' A
#
# COMPACT_ATOMS: atom_id res chain seq x y z
N PHE A 1 2.64 -7.71 -13.96
CA PHE A 1 2.06 -7.42 -12.63
C PHE A 1 0.74 -8.14 -12.32
N PHE A 2 0.12 -8.84 -13.28
CA PHE A 2 -1.20 -9.51 -13.10
C PHE A 2 -1.17 -10.90 -12.46
N SER A 3 0.00 -11.45 -12.14
CA SER A 3 0.14 -12.90 -11.88
C SER A 3 -0.11 -13.34 -10.43
N TYR A 4 -0.08 -12.41 -9.46
CA TYR A 4 -0.29 -12.75 -8.04
C TYR A 4 -1.46 -11.95 -7.47
N PRO A 5 -2.49 -12.60 -6.90
CA PRO A 5 -3.61 -11.91 -6.28
C PRO A 5 -3.11 -11.17 -5.04
N GLY A 6 -3.02 -9.84 -5.16
CA GLY A 6 -2.74 -8.96 -4.02
C GLY A 6 -4.02 -8.43 -3.39
N ARG A 7 -3.96 -8.10 -2.10
CA ARG A 7 -5.01 -7.36 -1.39
C ARG A 7 -4.54 -5.96 -1.06
N ILE A 8 -5.45 -5.00 -1.17
CA ILE A 8 -5.24 -3.62 -0.74
C ILE A 8 -6.28 -3.31 0.33
N TRP A 9 -5.84 -2.74 1.44
CA TRP A 9 -6.73 -2.24 2.48
C TRP A 9 -6.23 -0.93 3.05
N ARG A 10 -7.15 -0.24 3.72
CA ARG A 10 -6.92 1.05 4.36
C ARG A 10 -7.37 0.97 5.81
N ILE A 11 -6.57 1.52 6.71
CA ILE A 11 -6.89 1.66 8.12
C ILE A 11 -6.87 3.15 8.46
N ASP A 12 -7.96 3.64 9.03
CA ASP A 12 -7.98 4.94 9.68
C ASP A 12 -7.25 4.82 11.02
N TYR A 13 -6.24 5.66 11.22
CA TYR A 13 -5.37 5.68 12.38
C TYR A 13 -5.38 7.07 13.03
N LEU A 14 -4.89 7.17 14.26
CA LEU A 14 -4.75 8.44 14.98
C LEU A 14 -6.09 9.20 15.04
N ASN A 15 -7.14 8.57 15.57
CA ASN A 15 -8.50 9.14 15.63
C ASN A 15 -9.01 9.64 14.27
N GLY A 16 -8.67 8.91 13.21
CA GLY A 16 -9.03 9.26 11.84
C GLY A 16 -8.26 10.44 11.27
N GLN A 17 -7.21 10.94 11.93
CA GLN A 17 -6.33 12.00 11.42
C GLN A 17 -5.20 11.45 10.53
N ALA A 18 -4.99 10.15 10.52
CA ALA A 18 -4.01 9.50 9.68
C ALA A 18 -4.62 8.30 8.95
N VAL A 19 -3.96 7.91 7.88
CA VAL A 19 -4.32 6.78 7.06
C VAL A 19 -3.10 5.89 6.91
N ILE A 20 -3.30 4.60 7.15
CA ILE A 20 -2.37 3.57 6.76
C ILE A 20 -2.96 2.85 5.54
N LYS A 21 -2.25 2.86 4.42
CA LYS A 21 -2.61 2.09 3.22
C LYS A 21 -1.63 0.93 3.10
N THR A 22 -2.15 -0.28 2.93
CA THR A 22 -1.33 -1.48 2.77
C THR A 22 -1.71 -2.19 1.48
N ARG A 23 -0.70 -2.62 0.73
CA ARG A 23 -0.82 -3.57 -0.37
C ARG A 23 0.01 -4.79 -0.02
N ALA A 24 -0.61 -5.97 -0.02
CA ALA A 24 0.09 -7.21 0.23
C ALA A 24 -0.16 -8.23 -0.86
N LEU A 25 0.83 -9.10 -1.10
CA LEU A 25 0.73 -10.23 -2.01
C LEU A 25 1.61 -11.38 -1.54
N VAL A 26 1.31 -12.57 -2.05
CA VAL A 26 2.16 -13.76 -1.90
C VAL A 26 2.66 -14.14 -3.29
N ALA A 27 3.97 -14.32 -3.44
CA ALA A 27 4.61 -14.83 -4.65
C ALA A 27 5.51 -16.02 -4.29
N GLY A 28 5.14 -17.22 -4.74
CA GLY A 28 5.79 -18.46 -4.33
C GLY A 28 5.66 -18.68 -2.81
N ASN A 29 6.80 -18.74 -2.12
CA ASN A 29 6.88 -18.88 -0.65
C ASN A 29 7.19 -17.54 0.06
N ARG A 30 7.09 -16.40 -0.63
CA ARG A 30 7.40 -15.09 -0.07
C ARG A 30 6.16 -14.21 0.05
N TYR A 31 5.97 -13.64 1.24
CA TYR A 31 4.97 -12.63 1.51
C TYR A 31 5.61 -11.24 1.42
N TYR A 32 4.96 -10.33 0.69
CA TYR A 32 5.35 -8.94 0.57
C TYR A 32 4.22 -8.05 1.08
N ALA A 33 4.55 -7.09 1.93
CA ALA A 33 3.64 -6.05 2.39
C ALA A 33 4.28 -4.68 2.20
N LEU A 34 3.65 -3.85 1.38
CA LEU A 34 3.99 -2.45 1.22
C LEU A 34 3.00 -1.62 2.03
N GLN A 35 3.52 -0.72 2.84
CA GLN A 35 2.71 0.12 3.70
C GLN A 35 3.17 1.58 3.61
N THR A 36 2.19 2.48 3.51
CA THR A 36 2.41 3.92 3.67
C THR A 36 1.53 4.41 4.82
N ALA A 37 2.10 5.29 5.65
CA ALA A 37 1.39 5.95 6.74
C ALA A 37 1.46 7.46 6.53
N THR A 38 0.30 8.13 6.43
CA THR A 38 0.24 9.55 6.11
C THR A 38 -0.86 10.25 6.89
N VAL A 39 -0.57 11.45 7.38
CA VAL A 39 -1.58 12.33 7.98
C VAL A 39 -2.58 12.78 6.91
N LYS A 40 -3.87 12.85 7.24
CA LYS A 40 -4.90 13.35 6.35
C LYS A 40 -4.68 14.85 6.12
N GLY A 41 -4.15 15.19 4.95
CA GLY A 41 -4.14 16.57 4.45
C GLY A 41 -5.44 16.91 3.71
N ARG A 42 -5.57 18.15 3.24
CA ARG A 42 -6.71 18.61 2.43
C ARG A 42 -6.71 18.07 0.98
N SER A 43 -5.65 17.39 0.53
CA SER A 43 -5.48 16.93 -0.86
C SER A 43 -5.39 15.40 -1.00
N LEU A 44 -5.67 14.92 -2.21
CA LEU A 44 -5.43 13.54 -2.63
C LEU A 44 -3.95 13.19 -2.49
N ASN A 45 -3.64 12.13 -1.73
CA ASN A 45 -2.28 11.68 -1.52
C ASN A 45 -1.78 10.80 -2.69
N THR A 46 -1.46 11.45 -3.80
CA THR A 46 -0.94 10.79 -5.01
C THR A 46 0.47 10.23 -4.83
N ALA A 47 1.22 10.68 -3.83
CA ALA A 47 2.54 10.15 -3.52
C ALA A 47 2.47 8.70 -2.99
N SER A 48 1.47 8.42 -2.13
CA SER A 48 1.23 7.06 -1.64
C SER A 48 0.90 6.09 -2.76
N ASP A 49 0.09 6.52 -3.73
CA ASP A 49 -0.29 5.66 -4.87
C ASP A 49 0.92 5.41 -5.77
N ARG A 50 1.68 6.46 -6.11
CA ARG A 50 2.92 6.33 -6.88
C ARG A 50 3.94 5.40 -6.24
N PHE A 51 4.09 5.43 -4.91
CA PHE A 51 4.97 4.49 -4.21
C PHE A 51 4.47 3.05 -4.30
N MET A 52 3.16 2.82 -4.14
CA MET A 52 2.58 1.48 -4.26
C MET A 52 2.68 0.92 -5.69
N ASP A 53 2.58 1.79 -6.69
CA ASP A 53 2.64 1.45 -8.10
C ASP A 53 4.07 1.32 -8.63
N SER A 54 5.07 1.85 -7.92
CA SER A 54 6.48 1.70 -8.27
C SER A 54 7.05 0.33 -7.88
N PHE A 55 6.33 -0.45 -7.06
CA PHE A 55 6.79 -1.77 -6.66
C PHE A 55 6.96 -2.71 -7.85
N ARG A 56 8.14 -3.33 -7.94
CA ARG A 56 8.49 -4.34 -8.93
C ARG A 56 9.01 -5.55 -8.19
N LEU A 57 8.47 -6.72 -8.49
CA LEU A 57 9.07 -7.98 -8.08
C LEU A 57 10.14 -8.31 -9.13
N LEU A 58 11.39 -8.44 -8.70
CA LEU A 58 12.50 -8.89 -9.54
C LEU A 58 12.57 -10.42 -9.46
N GLU A 59 12.83 -11.06 -10.60
CA GLU A 59 13.03 -12.52 -10.70
C GLU A 59 14.37 -12.95 -10.11
#